data_AF-A0A9D4TQ22-F1
#
_entry.id   AF-A0A9D4TQ22-F1
#
_cell.length_a   1.000
_cell.length_b   1.000
_cell.length_c   1.000
_cell.angle_alpha   90.00
_cell.angle_beta   90.00
_cell.angle_gamma   90.00
#
_symmetry.space_group_name_H-M   'P 1'
#
loop_
_entity.id
_entity.type
_entity.pdbx_description
1 polymer ?
#
loop_
_entity_poly.entity_id
_entity_poly.type
_entity_poly.pdbx_seq_one_letter_code
_entity_poly.pdbx_strand_id
1 'polypeptide(L)'
;MMTALAPSSRVAFCGQRPAGRPVIASRLSAPRRSVSVRAAADDTDVGAAGTAAIALGLLANPICLWSEYTLKTTGAGLPPGPGGALGAAEGISYLVVLGVVGWSLATKVSTGSGLPAGPSGLLGAVEGFSYLSLLAGIVVFGLKFAEAGSLPGITG
;
A
#
# COMPACT_ATOMS: atom_id res chain seq x y z
N MET A 1 -21.36 70.43 41.12
CA MET A 1 -22.31 70.66 42.22
C MET A 1 -23.20 69.43 42.33
N MET A 2 -23.17 68.80 43.51
CA MET A 2 -24.28 68.11 44.21
C MET A 2 -24.97 66.92 43.50
N THR A 3 -24.72 65.68 43.95
CA THR A 3 -25.55 64.87 44.91
C THR A 3 -26.94 64.54 44.34
N ALA A 4 -27.53 63.34 44.44
CA ALA A 4 -27.39 62.30 45.44
C ALA A 4 -28.30 61.09 45.12
N LEU A 5 -27.93 59.93 45.68
CA LEU A 5 -28.77 58.90 46.32
C LEU A 5 -29.74 58.01 45.49
N ALA A 6 -29.39 56.72 45.45
CA ALA A 6 -30.30 55.57 45.43
C ALA A 6 -31.13 55.47 46.73
N PRO A 7 -32.23 54.67 46.76
CA PRO A 7 -32.17 53.34 47.39
C PRO A 7 -33.05 52.26 46.69
N SER A 8 -32.66 50.97 46.67
CA SER A 8 -33.16 49.87 47.53
C SER A 8 -34.65 49.51 47.31
N SER A 9 -35.14 48.27 47.17
CA SER A 9 -34.61 46.91 47.27
C SER A 9 -35.72 45.93 46.85
N ARG A 10 -35.37 44.73 46.35
CA ARG A 10 -35.63 43.42 46.99
C ARG A 10 -35.51 42.26 45.99
N VAL A 11 -34.74 41.30 46.47
CA VAL A 11 -34.41 40.00 45.92
C VAL A 11 -35.64 39.10 45.86
N ALA A 12 -35.80 38.34 44.77
CA ALA A 12 -36.44 37.04 44.80
C ALA A 12 -35.57 36.04 44.01
N PHE A 13 -34.92 35.17 44.78
CA PHE A 13 -34.11 34.05 44.31
C PHE A 13 -35.02 32.82 44.19
N CYS A 14 -35.22 32.34 42.97
CA CYS A 14 -35.65 30.98 42.65
C CYS A 14 -35.24 30.80 41.19
N GLY A 15 -34.18 30.09 40.83
CA GLY A 15 -33.91 28.72 41.16
C GLY A 15 -33.80 27.96 39.84
N GLN A 16 -32.67 27.28 39.66
CA GLN A 16 -32.53 26.03 38.89
C GLN A 16 -32.14 26.09 37.39
N ARG A 17 -30.81 25.91 37.23
CA ARG A 17 -30.06 24.96 36.37
C ARG A 17 -30.11 25.08 34.83
N PRO A 18 -28.92 25.07 34.17
CA PRO A 18 -28.81 25.05 32.73
C PRO A 18 -29.09 23.63 32.21
N ALA A 19 -30.14 23.46 31.42
CA ALA A 19 -30.29 22.28 30.59
C ALA A 19 -29.35 22.42 29.38
N GLY A 20 -28.11 21.99 29.55
CA GLY A 20 -27.20 21.72 28.44
C GLY A 20 -27.87 20.71 27.51
N ARG A 21 -28.28 21.17 26.33
CA ARG A 21 -28.65 20.26 25.24
C ARG A 21 -27.36 19.60 24.76
N PRO A 22 -27.21 18.27 24.83
CA PRO A 22 -26.16 17.63 24.08
C PRO A 22 -26.47 17.88 22.61
N VAL A 23 -25.62 18.66 21.94
CA VAL A 23 -25.54 18.66 20.49
C VAL A 23 -25.10 17.25 20.14
N ILE A 24 -26.08 16.42 19.78
CA ILE A 24 -25.85 15.10 19.20
C ILE A 24 -25.02 15.37 17.96
N ALA A 25 -23.72 15.09 18.06
CA ALA A 25 -22.81 15.05 16.94
C ALA A 25 -23.42 14.08 15.92
N SER A 26 -24.07 14.64 14.90
CA SER A 26 -24.45 13.94 13.70
C SER A 26 -23.17 13.35 13.13
N ARG A 27 -22.93 12.07 13.45
CA ARG A 27 -21.87 11.28 12.84
C ARG A 27 -22.11 11.38 11.34
N LEU A 28 -21.25 12.14 10.66
CA LEU A 28 -21.18 12.17 9.21
C LEU A 28 -20.87 10.74 8.79
N SER A 29 -21.93 9.99 8.49
CA SER A 29 -21.86 8.72 7.82
C SER A 29 -21.45 9.02 6.38
N ALA A 30 -20.16 9.31 6.19
CA ALA A 30 -19.58 9.42 4.87
C ALA A 30 -19.89 8.11 4.12
N PRO A 31 -20.44 8.17 2.91
CA PRO A 31 -20.68 6.96 2.14
C PRO A 31 -19.33 6.28 1.91
N ARG A 32 -19.12 5.13 2.56
CA ARG A 32 -18.01 4.24 2.20
C ARG A 32 -18.26 3.80 0.78
N ARG A 33 -17.59 4.45 -0.18
CA ARG A 33 -17.55 4.02 -1.57
C ARG A 33 -16.92 2.63 -1.60
N SER A 34 -17.75 1.59 -1.64
CA SER A 34 -17.30 0.22 -1.82
C SER A 34 -16.74 0.11 -3.23
N VAL A 35 -15.43 0.07 -3.36
CA VAL A 35 -14.76 -0.29 -4.60
C VAL A 35 -14.87 -1.80 -4.70
N SER A 36 -15.82 -2.30 -5.50
CA SER A 36 -15.83 -3.71 -5.85
C SER A 36 -14.71 -3.95 -6.86
N VAL A 37 -13.63 -4.60 -6.43
CA VAL A 37 -12.63 -5.13 -7.36
C VAL A 37 -13.24 -6.35 -8.01
N ARG A 38 -13.78 -6.18 -9.23
CA ARG A 38 -14.25 -7.30 -10.03
C ARG A 38 -13.05 -7.82 -10.80
N ALA A 39 -12.54 -8.99 -10.44
CA ALA A 39 -11.64 -9.72 -11.33
C ALA A 39 -12.44 -10.03 -12.60
N ALA A 40 -12.00 -9.52 -13.75
CA ALA A 40 -12.48 -10.01 -15.03
C ALA A 40 -11.92 -11.43 -15.18
N ALA A 41 -12.72 -12.43 -14.81
CA ALA A 41 -12.40 -13.82 -15.07
C ALA A 41 -12.77 -14.12 -16.53
N ASP A 42 -11.95 -13.64 -17.47
CA ASP A 42 -11.93 -14.25 -18.78
C ASP A 42 -11.09 -15.52 -18.66
N ASP A 43 -11.70 -16.67 -18.97
CA ASP A 43 -11.05 -17.98 -19.01
C ASP A 43 -10.15 -18.11 -20.25
N THR A 44 -9.43 -17.03 -20.56
CA THR A 44 -8.46 -16.94 -21.64
C THR A 44 -7.27 -17.80 -21.29
N ASP A 45 -7.00 -18.79 -22.15
CA ASP A 45 -5.72 -19.49 -22.17
C ASP A 45 -4.61 -18.46 -22.45
N VAL A 46 -3.76 -18.24 -21.45
CA VAL A 46 -2.63 -17.29 -21.51
C VAL A 46 -1.36 -17.92 -22.07
N GLY A 47 -1.46 -19.16 -22.56
CA GLY A 47 -0.35 -19.92 -23.13
C GLY A 47 0.76 -20.22 -22.12
N ALA A 48 1.86 -20.78 -22.62
CA ALA A 48 3.01 -21.18 -21.81
C ALA A 48 3.65 -19.99 -21.07
N ALA A 49 3.77 -18.84 -21.75
CA ALA A 49 4.38 -17.65 -21.17
C ALA A 49 3.52 -17.06 -20.02
N GLY A 50 2.20 -16.98 -20.19
CA GLY A 50 1.32 -16.52 -19.12
C GLY A 50 1.25 -17.51 -17.95
N THR A 51 1.25 -18.82 -18.23
CA THR A 51 1.29 -19.86 -17.19
C THR A 51 2.60 -19.79 -16.40
N ALA A 52 3.74 -19.61 -17.08
CA ALA A 52 5.03 -19.42 -16.44
C ALA A 52 5.07 -18.13 -15.61
N ALA A 53 4.51 -17.03 -16.13
CA ALA A 53 4.40 -15.78 -15.39
C ALA A 53 3.55 -15.92 -14.12
N ILE A 54 2.43 -16.66 -14.18
CA ILE A 54 1.62 -16.98 -12.99
C ILE A 54 2.44 -17.79 -11.99
N ALA A 55 3.02 -18.91 -12.41
CA ALA A 55 3.73 -19.83 -11.52
C ALA A 55 4.95 -19.18 -10.86
N LEU A 56 5.79 -18.51 -11.66
CA LEU A 56 6.98 -17.84 -11.16
C LEU A 56 6.62 -16.58 -10.39
N GLY A 57 5.65 -15.80 -10.84
CA GLY A 57 5.23 -14.55 -10.20
C GLY A 57 4.57 -14.75 -8.84
N LEU A 58 3.82 -15.85 -8.64
CA LEU A 58 3.25 -16.19 -7.34
C LEU A 58 4.30 -16.54 -6.29
N LEU A 59 5.45 -17.09 -6.70
CA LEU A 59 6.58 -17.36 -5.81
C LEU A 59 7.50 -16.13 -5.67
N ALA A 60 7.75 -15.42 -6.76
CA ALA A 60 8.67 -14.29 -6.81
C ALA A 60 8.17 -13.10 -5.99
N ASN A 61 6.88 -12.76 -6.06
CA ASN A 61 6.33 -11.62 -5.33
C ASN A 61 6.50 -11.71 -3.80
N PRO A 62 6.14 -12.81 -3.11
CA PRO A 62 6.37 -12.90 -1.67
C PRO A 62 7.86 -12.93 -1.30
N ILE A 63 8.73 -13.53 -2.12
CA ILE A 63 10.19 -13.50 -1.88
C ILE A 63 10.73 -12.07 -1.99
N CYS A 64 10.33 -11.34 -3.03
CA CYS A 64 10.70 -9.95 -3.26
C CYS A 64 10.20 -9.06 -2.11
N LEU A 65 8.92 -9.16 -1.72
CA LEU A 65 8.38 -8.39 -0.61
C LEU A 65 9.04 -8.72 0.74
N TRP A 66 9.41 -9.98 0.98
CA TRP A 66 10.20 -10.34 2.15
C TRP A 66 11.58 -9.66 2.08
N SER A 67 12.29 -9.77 0.96
CA SER A 67 13.57 -9.09 0.75
C SER A 67 13.50 -7.61 1.08
N GLU A 68 12.51 -6.89 0.54
CA GLU A 68 12.34 -5.46 0.81
C GLU A 68 12.02 -5.15 2.27
N TYR A 69 11.23 -6.01 2.93
CA TYR A 69 10.98 -5.89 4.37
C TYR A 69 12.25 -6.09 5.20
N THR A 70 13.05 -7.10 4.86
CA THR A 70 14.35 -7.34 5.50
C THR A 70 15.28 -6.16 5.25
N LEU A 71 15.43 -5.69 4.02
CA LEU A 71 16.25 -4.54 3.67
C LEU A 71 15.84 -3.28 4.44
N LYS A 72 14.54 -3.04 4.57
CA LYS A 72 14.01 -1.92 5.34
C LYS A 72 14.33 -2.02 6.84
N THR A 73 14.30 -3.22 7.42
CA THR A 73 14.42 -3.43 8.88
C THR A 73 15.85 -3.69 9.34
N THR A 74 16.68 -4.37 8.56
CA THR A 74 18.05 -4.75 8.91
C THR A 74 19.09 -3.92 8.16
N GLY A 75 18.74 -3.34 7.01
CA GLY A 75 19.67 -2.66 6.12
C GLY A 75 20.39 -3.58 5.13
N ALA A 76 20.13 -4.89 5.17
CA ALA A 76 20.69 -5.88 4.25
C ALA A 76 19.59 -6.70 3.57
N GLY A 77 19.89 -7.26 2.39
CA GLY A 77 19.00 -8.21 1.70
C GLY A 77 18.82 -9.51 2.46
N LEU A 78 18.10 -10.46 1.86
CA LEU A 78 17.91 -11.76 2.50
C LEU A 78 19.26 -12.47 2.72
N PRO A 79 19.43 -13.19 3.85
CA PRO A 79 20.65 -13.96 4.06
C PRO A 79 20.80 -14.99 2.93
N PRO A 80 22.01 -15.20 2.39
CA PRO A 80 22.21 -16.02 1.17
C PRO A 80 21.74 -17.48 1.34
N GLY A 81 21.61 -17.95 2.58
CA GLY A 81 21.22 -19.33 2.89
C GLY A 81 22.33 -20.34 2.57
N PRO A 82 22.11 -21.63 2.87
CA PRO A 82 23.09 -22.68 2.56
C PRO A 82 23.41 -22.70 1.07
N GLY A 83 24.69 -22.59 0.73
CA GLY A 83 25.15 -22.59 -0.67
C GLY A 83 24.68 -21.39 -1.51
N GLY A 84 24.18 -20.31 -0.91
CA GLY A 84 23.72 -19.13 -1.64
C GLY A 84 22.37 -19.26 -2.33
N ALA A 85 21.64 -20.35 -2.10
CA ALA A 85 20.39 -20.66 -2.79
C ALA A 85 19.30 -19.60 -2.55
N LEU A 86 19.23 -19.04 -1.35
CA LEU A 86 18.19 -18.07 -1.00
C LEU A 86 18.51 -16.68 -1.59
N GLY A 87 19.78 -16.29 -1.61
CA GLY A 87 20.22 -15.08 -2.32
C GLY A 87 20.04 -15.20 -3.85
N ALA A 88 20.27 -16.38 -4.42
CA ALA A 88 19.97 -16.62 -5.84
C ALA A 88 18.47 -16.55 -6.13
N ALA A 89 17.63 -17.12 -5.27
CA ALA A 89 16.18 -17.04 -5.39
C ALA A 89 15.68 -15.59 -5.27
N GLU A 90 16.25 -14.80 -4.38
CA GLU A 90 16.02 -13.35 -4.27
C GLU A 90 16.35 -12.64 -5.59
N GLY A 91 17.56 -12.83 -6.12
CA GLY A 91 17.96 -12.24 -7.41
C GLY A 91 17.03 -12.62 -8.58
N ILE A 92 16.69 -13.90 -8.70
CA ILE A 92 15.76 -14.38 -9.75
C ILE A 92 14.37 -13.78 -9.54
N SER A 93 13.90 -13.64 -8.30
CA SER A 93 12.59 -13.06 -8.01
C SER A 93 12.47 -11.62 -8.49
N TYR A 94 13.54 -10.81 -8.35
CA TYR A 94 13.58 -9.45 -8.91
C TYR A 94 13.49 -9.47 -10.44
N LEU A 95 14.19 -10.38 -11.11
CA LEU A 95 14.13 -10.51 -12.56
C LEU A 95 12.73 -10.93 -13.05
N VAL A 96 12.05 -11.84 -12.33
CA VAL A 96 10.68 -12.24 -12.65
C VAL A 96 9.72 -11.06 -12.50
N VAL A 97 9.80 -10.33 -11.37
CA VAL A 97 8.96 -9.14 -11.12
C VAL A 97 9.19 -8.08 -12.20
N LEU A 98 10.44 -7.76 -12.53
CA LEU A 98 10.77 -6.82 -13.60
C LEU A 98 10.33 -7.31 -14.98
N GLY A 99 10.43 -8.61 -15.25
CA GLY A 99 9.95 -9.23 -16.49
C GLY A 99 8.43 -9.09 -16.65
N VAL A 100 7.66 -9.38 -15.59
CA VAL A 100 6.19 -9.24 -15.59
C VAL A 100 5.79 -7.77 -15.77
N VAL A 101 6.41 -6.84 -15.02
CA VAL A 101 6.14 -5.40 -15.16
C VAL A 101 6.52 -4.90 -16.55
N GLY A 102 7.68 -5.29 -17.06
CA GLY A 102 8.15 -4.93 -18.39
C GLY A 102 7.20 -5.43 -19.49
N TRP A 103 6.72 -6.67 -19.38
CA TRP A 103 5.75 -7.22 -20.31
C TRP A 103 4.38 -6.51 -20.19
N SER A 104 3.91 -6.22 -18.98
CA SER A 104 2.72 -5.40 -18.77
C SER A 104 2.84 -4.03 -19.45
N LEU A 105 3.96 -3.33 -19.27
CA LEU A 105 4.20 -2.03 -19.89
C LEU A 105 4.27 -2.13 -21.41
N ALA A 106 4.98 -3.11 -21.96
CA ALA A 106 5.05 -3.34 -23.41
C ALA A 106 3.66 -3.61 -24.01
N THR A 107 2.84 -4.40 -23.33
CA THR A 107 1.45 -4.70 -23.73
C THR A 107 0.58 -3.45 -23.62
N LYS A 108 0.74 -2.66 -22.55
CA LYS A 108 0.02 -1.40 -22.34
C LYS A 108 0.35 -0.36 -23.38
N VAL A 109 1.61 -0.25 -23.80
CA VAL A 109 2.01 0.67 -24.88
C VAL A 109 1.44 0.22 -26.23
N SER A 110 1.35 -1.09 -26.47
CA SER A 110 0.88 -1.63 -27.76
C SER A 110 -0.64 -1.71 -27.90
N THR A 111 -1.35 -1.99 -26.80
CA THR A 111 -2.80 -2.32 -26.81
C THR A 111 -3.64 -1.33 -25.99
N GLY A 112 -3.01 -0.48 -25.18
CA GLY A 112 -3.69 0.39 -24.22
C GLY A 112 -4.09 -0.31 -22.91
N SER A 113 -3.93 -1.63 -22.80
CA SER A 113 -4.30 -2.42 -21.61
C SER A 113 -3.13 -3.22 -21.05
N GLY A 114 -3.17 -3.55 -19.76
CA GLY A 114 -2.16 -4.40 -19.10
C GLY A 114 -2.17 -5.85 -19.61
N LEU A 115 -1.59 -6.77 -18.83
CA LEU A 115 -1.63 -8.18 -19.19
C LEU A 115 -3.08 -8.70 -19.12
N PRO A 116 -3.43 -9.72 -19.94
CA PRO A 116 -4.72 -10.38 -19.78
C PRO A 116 -4.85 -10.94 -18.37
N ALA A 117 -6.07 -10.94 -17.84
CA ALA A 117 -6.33 -11.39 -16.47
C ALA A 117 -5.92 -12.87 -16.28
N GLY A 118 -6.08 -13.68 -17.33
CA GLY A 118 -5.76 -15.10 -17.36
C GLY A 118 -6.69 -15.95 -16.49
N PRO A 119 -6.41 -17.25 -16.37
CA PRO A 119 -7.27 -18.18 -15.66
C PRO A 119 -7.54 -17.70 -14.23
N SER A 120 -8.81 -17.59 -13.86
CA SER A 120 -9.25 -17.06 -12.56
C SER A 120 -8.74 -15.64 -12.22
N GLY A 121 -8.22 -14.88 -13.17
CA GLY A 121 -7.61 -13.57 -12.94
C GLY A 121 -6.21 -13.62 -12.33
N LEU A 122 -5.55 -14.78 -12.31
CA LEU A 122 -4.26 -14.97 -11.64
C LEU A 122 -3.12 -14.17 -12.27
N LEU A 123 -3.09 -14.05 -13.60
CA LEU A 123 -2.05 -13.29 -14.28
C LEU A 123 -2.20 -11.80 -13.99
N GLY A 124 -3.44 -11.30 -13.97
CA GLY A 124 -3.74 -9.93 -13.54
C GLY A 124 -3.40 -9.66 -12.08
N ALA A 125 -3.64 -10.64 -11.19
CA ALA A 125 -3.23 -10.55 -9.79
C ALA A 125 -1.70 -10.48 -9.66
N VAL A 126 -0.97 -11.35 -10.37
CA VAL A 126 0.49 -11.35 -10.41
C VAL A 126 1.04 -10.05 -10.97
N GLU A 127 0.43 -9.48 -12.02
CA GLU A 127 0.78 -8.16 -12.53
C GLU A 127 0.64 -7.08 -11.43
N GLY A 128 -0.51 -7.04 -10.76
CA GLY A 128 -0.78 -6.08 -9.69
C GLY A 128 0.20 -6.19 -8.52
N PHE A 129 0.48 -7.41 -8.05
CA PHE A 129 1.50 -7.67 -7.03
C PHE A 129 2.90 -7.28 -7.50
N SER A 130 3.23 -7.50 -8.77
CA SER A 130 4.55 -7.15 -9.31
C SER A 130 4.77 -5.63 -9.34
N TYR A 131 3.74 -4.84 -9.68
CA TYR A 131 3.80 -3.39 -9.53
C TYR A 131 3.92 -2.95 -8.07
N LEU A 132 3.21 -3.62 -7.15
CA LEU A 132 3.31 -3.33 -5.72
C LEU A 132 4.71 -3.62 -5.18
N SER A 133 5.30 -4.77 -5.54
CA SER A 133 6.66 -5.16 -5.17
C SER A 133 7.69 -4.16 -5.72
N LEU A 134 7.54 -3.74 -6.98
CA LEU A 134 8.40 -2.71 -7.57
C LEU A 134 8.29 -1.37 -6.84
N LEU A 135 7.06 -0.94 -6.52
CA LEU A 135 6.84 0.28 -5.76
C LEU A 135 7.45 0.19 -4.35
N ALA A 136 7.28 -0.95 -3.68
CA ALA A 136 7.89 -1.20 -2.37
C ALA A 136 9.41 -1.06 -2.44
N GLY A 137 10.07 -1.68 -3.43
CA GLY A 137 11.51 -1.54 -3.63
C GLY A 137 11.95 -0.10 -3.89
N ILE A 138 11.24 0.65 -4.74
CA ILE A 138 11.53 2.08 -4.96
C ILE A 138 11.42 2.88 -3.65
N VAL A 139 10.39 2.62 -2.85
CA VAL A 139 10.17 3.32 -1.58
C VAL A 139 11.22 2.94 -0.55
N VAL A 140 11.51 1.66 -0.36
CA VAL A 140 12.52 1.16 0.59
C VAL A 140 13.90 1.70 0.21
N PHE A 141 14.24 1.63 -1.07
CA PHE A 141 15.47 2.22 -1.61
C PHE A 141 15.55 3.73 -1.33
N GLY A 142 14.49 4.49 -1.62
CA GLY A 142 14.46 5.93 -1.40
C GLY A 142 14.61 6.32 0.07
N LEU A 143 13.95 5.60 0.98
CA LEU A 143 14.09 5.78 2.42
C LEU A 143 15.52 5.49 2.88
N LYS A 144 16.10 4.37 2.44
CA LYS A 144 17.47 4.00 2.82
C LYS A 144 18.52 4.92 2.23
N PHE A 145 18.34 5.36 1.00
CA PHE A 145 19.22 6.35 0.38
C PHE A 145 19.18 7.68 1.14
N ALA A 146 18.00 8.12 1.59
CA ALA A 146 17.86 9.34 2.39
C ALA A 146 18.45 9.20 3.82
N GLU A 147 18.36 8.02 4.43
CA GLU A 147 18.90 7.74 5.77
C GLU A 147 20.43 7.56 5.77
N ALA A 148 20.96 6.79 4.82
CA ALA A 148 22.36 6.36 4.82
C ALA A 148 23.26 7.15 3.85
N GLY A 149 22.68 7.86 2.87
CA GLY A 149 23.45 8.58 1.84
C GLY A 149 24.19 7.68 0.83
N SER A 150 23.96 6.37 0.87
CA SER A 150 24.61 5.37 0.01
C SER A 150 23.63 4.27 -0.41
N LEU A 151 24.07 3.41 -1.33
CA LEU A 151 23.27 2.27 -1.78
C LEU A 151 23.16 1.21 -0.66
N PRO A 152 21.96 0.69 -0.38
CA PRO A 152 21.77 -0.41 0.56
C PRO A 152 22.65 -1.61 0.18
N GLY A 153 23.40 -2.17 1.14
CA GLY A 153 24.22 -3.37 0.94
C GLY A 153 25.63 -3.19 0.36
N ILE A 154 26.06 -1.97 -0.04
CA ILE A 154 27.45 -1.72 -0.49
C ILE A 154 28.36 -1.13 0.61
N THR A 155 27.80 -0.45 1.61
CA THR A 155 28.56 0.20 2.70
C THR A 155 28.08 -0.15 4.11
N GLY A 156 27.33 -1.23 4.29
CA GLY A 156 26.82 -1.71 5.58
C GLY A 156 27.48 -3.00 6.00
#